data_AF-A0A0L7R6V8-F1
#
_entry.id   AF-A0A0L7R6V8-F1
#
_cell.length_a   1.000
_cell.length_b   1.000
_cell.length_c   1.000
_cell.angle_alpha   90.00
_cell.angle_beta   90.00
_cell.angle_gamma   90.00
#
_symmetry.space_group_name_H-M   'P 1'
#
loop_
_entity.id
_entity.type
_entity.pdbx_description
1 polymer ?
#
loop_
_entity_poly.entity_id
_entity_poly.type
_entity_poly.pdbx_seq_one_letter_code
_entity_poly.pdbx_strand_id
1 'polypeptide(L)'
;MAEEGPQLKKLKHSVISDFIHSSNFQRSFLENWHNSVDIKTDNLEIISKPFRVCRISNFLCNEEFMDEIKNELLDVKSRRNSIDLYQFEQTSDLASIDTENLKLLYETFQTDLATWMQRNTKIELNKKISMSSSCYYDTDYLLCHDDNMGDRRIAFILYLSKNWTTKDGGALDLFDTDENGLPRNVVKSLIPEYNSLVFFEVVDNSYHQVAEITSSGKSRWSINGWFHGPLRESSKPPRPEIEPNYIQPTGDRINLNNWVTECYLFPGIVKEIQQDMEQESFAFLSNFLKDDIYEKLATDLMSDTIVWQKIGPADTRNYEVAQEGTLPELLKNFYNMFKSISMFQLLKDYTELDLVPEKETMNPKMVIELQRWSSGCYTLICDKSISNESAAALTEKKSNINGCISQSEETQEDSLATSSKGNKDGQKKSIANNENKIAESGCNTPVSNKEDEDIDEDEILKKIKGKSPRSKKKNLSQQSTFSKVENLSLLDTDDSDVSDIGDYLSDPLDCSLECSDQEEDMDDGNVSEPGALDVIIQFHTINVPEEDTIDYVDPKEQEGALIHVPAKDNHLCLVYKTLGTCRVHKYVNHYCTDYFYNLICTYCE
;
A
#
# COMPACT_ATOMS: atom_id res chain seq x y z
N MET A 1 -24.57 23.40 -73.45
CA MET A 1 -24.89 23.32 -72.02
C MET A 1 -23.78 22.51 -71.39
N ALA A 2 -23.20 22.97 -70.29
CA ALA A 2 -22.11 22.28 -69.60
C ALA A 2 -22.63 21.61 -68.32
N GLU A 3 -21.92 20.57 -67.94
CA GLU A 3 -21.95 19.73 -66.74
C GLU A 3 -22.59 20.35 -65.47
N GLU A 4 -23.40 19.53 -64.79
CA GLU A 4 -23.28 19.37 -63.34
C GLU A 4 -23.06 17.88 -63.04
N GLY A 5 -21.93 17.56 -62.40
CA GLY A 5 -21.67 16.23 -61.84
C GLY A 5 -22.36 16.06 -60.47
N PRO A 6 -22.60 14.83 -60.02
CA PRO A 6 -23.26 14.60 -58.74
C PRO A 6 -22.42 15.17 -57.58
N GLN A 7 -23.01 16.07 -56.80
CA GLN A 7 -22.34 16.63 -55.63
C GLN A 7 -21.96 15.53 -54.65
N LEU A 8 -20.67 15.50 -54.26
CA LEU A 8 -20.20 14.60 -53.22
C LEU A 8 -20.93 14.95 -51.91
N LYS A 9 -21.60 13.98 -51.28
CA LYS A 9 -22.18 14.18 -49.95
C LYS A 9 -21.05 14.61 -49.00
N LYS A 10 -21.22 15.74 -48.31
CA LYS A 10 -20.33 16.15 -47.22
C LYS A 10 -20.19 14.97 -46.24
N LEU A 11 -18.98 14.76 -45.75
CA LEU A 11 -18.77 13.82 -44.65
C LEU A 11 -19.56 14.29 -43.42
N LYS A 12 -19.79 13.39 -42.45
CA LYS A 12 -20.12 13.81 -41.09
C LYS A 12 -19.09 14.83 -40.61
N HIS A 13 -19.48 15.74 -39.73
CA HIS A 13 -18.50 16.46 -38.90
C HIS A 13 -17.78 15.41 -38.04
N SER A 14 -16.56 15.03 -38.42
CA SER A 14 -15.68 14.28 -37.53
C SER A 14 -14.99 15.29 -36.62
N VAL A 15 -15.02 15.03 -35.32
CA VAL A 15 -14.33 15.86 -34.33
C VAL A 15 -12.84 15.50 -34.24
N ILE A 16 -12.43 14.38 -34.84
CA ILE A 16 -11.03 13.93 -34.95
C ILE A 16 -10.35 14.66 -36.12
N SER A 17 -9.10 15.08 -35.94
CA SER A 17 -8.32 15.79 -36.95
C SER A 17 -8.02 14.97 -38.22
N ASP A 18 -8.38 15.50 -39.38
CA ASP A 18 -8.25 14.89 -40.72
C ASP A 18 -6.87 14.26 -41.02
N PHE A 19 -5.78 14.79 -40.45
CA PHE A 19 -4.43 14.25 -40.71
C PHE A 19 -4.27 12.80 -40.23
N ILE A 20 -5.04 12.36 -39.23
CA ILE A 20 -5.08 10.98 -38.69
C ILE A 20 -5.66 9.99 -39.73
N HIS A 21 -6.42 10.50 -40.69
CA HIS A 21 -6.92 9.76 -41.85
C HIS A 21 -6.00 9.85 -43.08
N SER A 22 -4.92 10.64 -43.02
CA SER A 22 -3.98 10.76 -44.14
C SER A 22 -3.11 9.50 -44.31
N SER A 23 -2.86 9.12 -45.57
CA SER A 23 -2.08 7.91 -45.90
C SER A 23 -0.60 7.99 -45.47
N ASN A 24 -0.09 9.18 -45.16
CA ASN A 24 1.27 9.36 -44.65
C ASN A 24 1.33 9.16 -43.14
N PHE A 25 0.36 9.72 -42.39
CA PHE A 25 0.25 9.50 -40.95
C PHE A 25 0.02 8.01 -40.64
N GLN A 26 -0.97 7.38 -41.29
CA GLN A 26 -1.27 5.96 -41.05
C GLN A 26 -0.10 5.04 -41.42
N ARG A 27 0.62 5.32 -42.51
CA ARG A 27 1.84 4.57 -42.84
C ARG A 27 2.90 4.73 -41.75
N SER A 28 3.19 5.96 -41.33
CA SER A 28 4.17 6.23 -40.28
C SER A 28 3.80 5.57 -38.95
N PHE A 29 2.52 5.61 -38.57
CA PHE A 29 2.04 4.90 -37.39
C PHE A 29 2.23 3.39 -37.50
N LEU A 30 1.70 2.77 -38.56
CA LEU A 30 1.78 1.33 -38.79
C LEU A 30 3.22 0.82 -38.82
N GLU A 31 4.11 1.54 -39.52
CA GLU A 31 5.52 1.15 -39.65
C GLU A 31 6.27 1.22 -38.31
N ASN A 32 6.03 2.23 -37.47
CA ASN A 32 6.76 2.38 -36.20
C ASN A 32 6.12 1.56 -35.06
N TRP A 33 4.78 1.48 -34.98
CA TRP A 33 4.05 0.72 -33.96
C TRP A 33 4.26 -0.80 -34.07
N HIS A 34 4.33 -1.34 -35.29
CA HIS A 34 4.52 -2.78 -35.50
C HIS A 34 5.98 -3.23 -35.49
N ASN A 35 6.93 -2.37 -35.88
CA ASN A 35 8.36 -2.69 -35.77
C ASN A 35 8.96 -2.29 -34.40
N SER A 36 8.15 -1.74 -33.49
CA SER A 36 8.57 -1.24 -32.17
C SER A 36 9.75 -0.26 -32.26
N VAL A 37 9.57 0.80 -33.05
CA VAL A 37 10.57 1.86 -33.30
C VAL A 37 10.13 3.17 -32.66
N ASP A 38 11.00 3.80 -31.86
CA ASP A 38 10.79 5.15 -31.32
C ASP A 38 10.77 6.18 -32.47
N ILE A 39 9.72 7.02 -32.53
CA ILE A 39 9.61 8.14 -33.47
C ILE A 39 8.98 9.34 -32.76
N LYS A 40 9.46 10.55 -33.06
CA LYS A 40 8.84 11.81 -32.63
C LYS A 40 8.74 12.80 -33.80
N THR A 41 7.56 13.35 -33.99
CA THR A 41 7.18 14.35 -35.00
C THR A 41 6.13 15.29 -34.43
N ASP A 42 5.85 16.40 -35.09
CA ASP A 42 4.94 17.46 -34.62
C ASP A 42 3.53 16.97 -34.18
N ASN A 43 3.02 15.89 -34.80
CA ASN A 43 1.69 15.33 -34.53
C ASN A 43 1.69 13.87 -34.06
N LEU A 44 2.84 13.20 -33.99
CA LEU A 44 2.96 11.78 -33.61
C LEU A 44 4.25 11.52 -32.84
N GLU A 45 4.11 10.94 -31.65
CA GLU A 45 5.19 10.37 -30.86
C GLU A 45 4.86 8.90 -30.53
N ILE A 46 5.76 7.97 -30.83
CA ILE A 46 5.66 6.56 -30.42
C ILE A 46 6.91 6.23 -29.61
N ILE A 47 6.67 5.60 -28.46
CA ILE A 47 7.68 5.11 -27.52
C ILE A 47 7.54 3.59 -27.50
N SER A 48 8.62 2.87 -27.81
CA SER A 48 8.64 1.40 -27.90
C SER A 48 8.95 0.68 -26.58
N LYS A 49 9.50 1.42 -25.60
CA LYS A 49 9.97 0.91 -24.31
C LYS A 49 9.63 1.89 -23.17
N PRO A 50 9.20 1.42 -21.99
CA PRO A 50 9.23 0.02 -21.51
C PRO A 50 8.17 -0.89 -22.16
N PHE A 51 7.07 -0.30 -22.62
CA PHE A 51 6.04 -0.92 -23.47
C PHE A 51 5.62 0.10 -24.55
N ARG A 52 4.70 -0.29 -25.46
CA ARG A 52 4.29 0.54 -26.58
C ARG A 52 3.28 1.62 -26.16
N VAL A 53 3.71 2.87 -26.19
CA VAL A 53 2.88 4.07 -25.96
C VAL A 53 2.90 4.96 -27.19
N CYS A 54 1.74 5.50 -27.56
CA CYS A 54 1.59 6.48 -28.62
C CYS A 54 0.97 7.77 -28.07
N ARG A 55 1.46 8.93 -28.50
CA ARG A 55 0.78 10.22 -28.39
C ARG A 55 0.47 10.77 -29.77
N ILE A 56 -0.78 11.17 -29.99
CA ILE A 56 -1.22 11.96 -31.14
C ILE A 56 -1.51 13.37 -30.65
N SER A 57 -0.74 14.35 -31.12
CA SER A 57 -0.92 15.78 -30.79
C SER A 57 -1.92 16.44 -31.74
N ASN A 58 -2.66 17.45 -31.29
CA ASN A 58 -3.75 18.10 -32.03
C ASN A 58 -4.87 17.11 -32.44
N PHE A 59 -5.26 16.23 -31.51
CA PHE A 59 -6.12 15.08 -31.78
C PHE A 59 -7.53 15.46 -32.25
N LEU A 60 -8.18 16.41 -31.58
CA LEU A 60 -9.47 16.97 -32.00
C LEU A 60 -9.28 18.22 -32.88
N CYS A 61 -10.18 18.40 -33.84
CA CYS A 61 -10.03 19.38 -34.93
C CYS A 61 -10.43 20.82 -34.59
N ASN A 62 -11.11 21.05 -33.47
CA ASN A 62 -11.62 22.36 -33.04
C ASN A 62 -11.33 22.61 -31.55
N GLU A 63 -10.68 23.74 -31.22
CA GLU A 63 -10.43 24.14 -29.83
C GLU A 63 -11.71 24.58 -29.11
N GLU A 64 -12.69 25.14 -29.83
CA GLU A 64 -14.00 25.50 -29.27
C GLU A 64 -14.73 24.25 -28.77
N PHE A 65 -14.67 23.13 -29.50
CA PHE A 65 -15.23 21.84 -29.06
C PHE A 65 -14.52 21.28 -27.81
N MET A 66 -13.20 21.47 -27.71
CA MET A 66 -12.42 21.11 -26.51
C MET A 66 -12.79 21.96 -25.28
N ASP A 67 -13.05 23.26 -25.48
CA ASP A 67 -13.48 24.15 -24.41
C ASP A 67 -14.94 23.88 -23.99
N GLU A 68 -15.85 23.57 -24.93
CA GLU A 68 -17.23 23.17 -24.58
C GLU A 68 -17.32 21.79 -23.92
N ILE A 69 -16.51 20.80 -24.34
CA ILE A 69 -16.32 19.54 -23.58
C ILE A 69 -15.93 19.86 -22.13
N LYS A 70 -14.99 20.80 -21.94
CA LYS A 70 -14.55 21.18 -20.59
C LYS A 70 -15.63 21.93 -19.80
N ASN A 71 -16.46 22.73 -20.46
CA ASN A 71 -17.61 23.39 -19.84
C ASN A 71 -18.64 22.34 -19.35
N GLU A 72 -19.03 21.40 -20.21
CA GLU A 72 -19.97 20.32 -19.84
C GLU A 72 -19.45 19.48 -18.67
N LEU A 73 -18.15 19.19 -18.62
CA LEU A 73 -17.53 18.46 -17.50
C LEU A 73 -17.54 19.18 -16.15
N LEU A 74 -17.76 20.50 -16.10
CA LEU A 74 -17.90 21.24 -14.85
C LEU A 74 -19.29 21.06 -14.22
N ASP A 75 -20.30 20.70 -15.03
CA ASP A 75 -21.67 20.43 -14.59
C ASP A 75 -21.91 18.93 -14.30
N VAL A 76 -21.01 18.03 -14.74
CA VAL A 76 -21.08 16.59 -14.40
C VAL A 76 -20.66 16.36 -12.95
N LYS A 77 -21.50 15.65 -12.18
CA LYS A 77 -21.23 15.28 -10.79
C LYS A 77 -19.94 14.45 -10.69
N SER A 78 -18.89 15.04 -10.13
CA SER A 78 -17.69 14.34 -9.70
C SER A 78 -17.83 13.80 -8.27
N ARG A 79 -16.90 12.92 -7.89
CA ARG A 79 -16.60 12.54 -6.51
C ARG A 79 -15.10 12.64 -6.27
N ARG A 80 -14.71 13.03 -5.06
CA ARG A 80 -13.31 13.00 -4.60
C ARG A 80 -12.98 11.57 -4.18
N ASN A 81 -12.06 10.92 -4.88
CA ASN A 81 -11.47 9.67 -4.42
C ASN A 81 -10.17 9.98 -3.66
N SER A 82 -9.91 9.28 -2.56
CA SER A 82 -8.61 9.27 -1.87
C SER A 82 -8.44 7.92 -1.19
N ILE A 83 -7.52 7.11 -1.71
CA ILE A 83 -7.06 5.82 -1.16
C ILE A 83 -5.52 5.78 -1.23
N ASP A 84 -4.91 4.69 -0.77
CA ASP A 84 -3.45 4.49 -0.80
C ASP A 84 -2.87 4.58 -2.22
N LEU A 85 -3.54 4.01 -3.22
CA LEU A 85 -3.09 3.99 -4.62
C LEU A 85 -3.25 5.36 -5.32
N TYR A 86 -4.25 6.17 -4.95
CA TYR A 86 -4.56 7.40 -5.67
C TYR A 86 -5.40 8.41 -4.91
N GLN A 87 -5.22 9.69 -5.26
CA GLN A 87 -6.07 10.79 -4.86
C GLN A 87 -6.35 11.72 -6.04
N PHE A 88 -7.62 11.88 -6.44
CA PHE A 88 -8.08 12.82 -7.48
C PHE A 88 -9.62 12.96 -7.47
N GLU A 89 -10.18 13.91 -8.22
CA GLU A 89 -11.62 13.97 -8.50
C GLU A 89 -11.96 13.23 -9.80
N GLN A 90 -13.03 12.44 -9.81
CA GLN A 90 -13.49 11.68 -10.99
C GLN A 90 -15.00 11.79 -11.18
N THR A 91 -15.47 11.77 -12.42
CA THR A 91 -16.89 11.57 -12.75
C THR A 91 -17.30 10.11 -12.61
N SER A 92 -18.61 9.83 -12.72
CA SER A 92 -19.08 8.51 -13.19
C SER A 92 -18.54 8.20 -14.60
N ASP A 93 -18.85 7.01 -15.13
CA ASP A 93 -18.70 6.79 -16.57
C ASP A 93 -19.58 7.78 -17.35
N LEU A 94 -19.08 8.23 -18.50
CA LEU A 94 -19.71 9.24 -19.36
C LEU A 94 -20.72 8.61 -20.35
N ALA A 95 -20.82 7.28 -20.43
CA ALA A 95 -21.79 6.57 -21.27
C ALA A 95 -23.26 6.93 -21.00
N SER A 96 -23.58 7.40 -19.79
CA SER A 96 -24.93 7.82 -19.37
C SER A 96 -25.20 9.33 -19.54
N ILE A 97 -24.19 10.12 -19.94
CA ILE A 97 -24.27 11.58 -20.03
C ILE A 97 -24.80 12.01 -21.42
N ASP A 98 -25.96 12.68 -21.44
CA ASP A 98 -26.70 13.05 -22.66
C ASP A 98 -26.43 14.50 -23.14
N THR A 99 -25.34 15.14 -22.68
CA THR A 99 -24.94 16.49 -23.12
C THR A 99 -24.32 16.44 -24.53
N GLU A 100 -24.50 17.50 -25.33
CA GLU A 100 -24.29 17.44 -26.79
C GLU A 100 -22.83 17.11 -27.16
N ASN A 101 -21.85 17.72 -26.48
CA ASN A 101 -20.45 17.59 -26.84
C ASN A 101 -19.81 16.33 -26.25
N LEU A 102 -20.08 15.99 -24.99
CA LEU A 102 -19.61 14.74 -24.37
C LEU A 102 -20.20 13.51 -25.04
N LYS A 103 -21.49 13.52 -25.40
CA LYS A 103 -22.11 12.42 -26.15
C LYS A 103 -21.48 12.25 -27.53
N LEU A 104 -21.27 13.35 -28.26
CA LEU A 104 -20.59 13.32 -29.57
C LEU A 104 -19.16 12.78 -29.45
N LEU A 105 -18.43 13.14 -28.39
CA LEU A 105 -17.10 12.60 -28.09
C LEU A 105 -17.16 11.10 -27.81
N TYR A 106 -18.05 10.66 -26.93
CA TYR A 106 -18.23 9.25 -26.55
C TYR A 106 -18.62 8.37 -27.76
N GLU A 107 -19.62 8.79 -28.55
CA GLU A 107 -20.00 8.11 -29.80
C GLU A 107 -18.83 8.05 -30.79
N THR A 108 -18.03 9.12 -30.91
CA THR A 108 -16.85 9.16 -31.78
C THR A 108 -15.76 8.20 -31.30
N PHE A 109 -15.54 8.10 -29.99
CA PHE A 109 -14.59 7.14 -29.42
C PHE A 109 -15.06 5.70 -29.66
N GLN A 110 -16.32 5.39 -29.32
CA GLN A 110 -16.91 4.06 -29.44
C GLN A 110 -16.97 3.55 -30.89
N THR A 111 -17.08 4.44 -31.88
CA THR A 111 -17.26 4.08 -33.29
C THR A 111 -16.03 4.33 -34.16
N ASP A 112 -15.74 5.59 -34.47
CA ASP A 112 -14.68 5.98 -35.42
C ASP A 112 -13.28 5.71 -34.85
N LEU A 113 -13.02 6.06 -33.59
CA LEU A 113 -11.71 5.82 -32.96
C LEU A 113 -11.47 4.34 -32.67
N ALA A 114 -12.44 3.61 -32.10
CA ALA A 114 -12.32 2.15 -31.90
C ALA A 114 -12.03 1.42 -33.22
N THR A 115 -12.71 1.81 -34.31
CA THR A 115 -12.45 1.29 -35.66
C THR A 115 -11.05 1.66 -36.18
N TRP A 116 -10.54 2.85 -35.85
CA TRP A 116 -9.17 3.25 -36.18
C TRP A 116 -8.15 2.47 -35.35
N MET A 117 -8.37 2.29 -34.04
CA MET A 117 -7.50 1.52 -33.14
C MET A 117 -7.36 0.08 -33.62
N GLN A 118 -8.46 -0.68 -33.70
CA GLN A 118 -8.44 -2.09 -34.13
C GLN A 118 -7.78 -2.26 -35.52
N ARG A 119 -7.98 -1.31 -36.44
CA ARG A 119 -7.34 -1.33 -37.76
C ARG A 119 -5.83 -1.11 -37.70
N ASN A 120 -5.35 -0.21 -36.84
CA ASN A 120 -3.96 0.25 -36.84
C ASN A 120 -3.07 -0.44 -35.81
N THR A 121 -3.58 -0.82 -34.63
CA THR A 121 -2.82 -1.57 -33.62
C THR A 121 -2.87 -3.08 -33.83
N LYS A 122 -3.88 -3.58 -34.58
CA LYS A 122 -4.25 -5.00 -34.75
C LYS A 122 -4.74 -5.70 -33.48
N ILE A 123 -5.07 -4.93 -32.44
CA ILE A 123 -5.70 -5.42 -31.21
C ILE A 123 -7.20 -5.63 -31.49
N GLU A 124 -7.74 -6.78 -31.14
CA GLU A 124 -9.18 -7.06 -31.27
C GLU A 124 -9.97 -6.36 -30.16
N LEU A 125 -11.06 -5.67 -30.54
CA LEU A 125 -11.90 -4.88 -29.65
C LEU A 125 -13.38 -5.32 -29.77
N ASN A 126 -14.11 -5.29 -28.65
CA ASN A 126 -15.51 -5.74 -28.54
C ASN A 126 -16.54 -4.59 -28.70
N LYS A 127 -16.08 -3.35 -28.87
CA LYS A 127 -16.83 -2.07 -28.91
C LYS A 127 -17.38 -1.57 -27.56
N LYS A 128 -17.21 -2.29 -26.44
CA LYS A 128 -17.31 -1.65 -25.13
C LYS A 128 -16.15 -0.65 -25.03
N ILE A 129 -16.48 0.54 -24.57
CA ILE A 129 -15.53 1.48 -23.98
C ILE A 129 -16.04 1.80 -22.58
N SER A 130 -15.14 2.00 -21.64
CA SER A 130 -15.40 2.75 -20.41
C SER A 130 -14.66 4.07 -20.51
N MET A 131 -15.28 5.18 -20.10
CA MET A 131 -14.76 6.54 -20.26
C MET A 131 -15.19 7.41 -19.07
N SER A 132 -14.24 7.96 -18.33
CA SER A 132 -14.48 8.92 -17.26
C SER A 132 -13.66 10.20 -17.47
N SER A 133 -14.03 11.29 -16.80
CA SER A 133 -13.15 12.45 -16.65
C SER A 133 -12.48 12.42 -15.28
N SER A 134 -11.21 12.79 -15.25
CA SER A 134 -10.41 12.93 -14.03
C SER A 134 -9.80 14.32 -13.94
N CYS A 135 -9.88 14.92 -12.75
CA CYS A 135 -9.31 16.21 -12.40
C CYS A 135 -8.36 16.03 -11.21
N TYR A 136 -7.08 16.37 -11.42
CA TYR A 136 -6.03 16.32 -10.40
C TYR A 136 -5.66 17.77 -10.02
N TYR A 137 -5.73 18.09 -8.73
CA TYR A 137 -5.30 19.36 -8.12
C TYR A 137 -3.93 19.20 -7.48
N ASP A 138 -3.40 20.27 -6.89
CA ASP A 138 -2.17 20.24 -6.08
C ASP A 138 -2.17 19.07 -5.06
N THR A 139 -1.04 18.38 -4.93
CA THR A 139 -0.81 17.11 -4.19
C THR A 139 -1.55 15.85 -4.69
N ASP A 140 -2.35 15.91 -5.76
CA ASP A 140 -3.00 14.72 -6.33
C ASP A 140 -2.07 13.84 -7.17
N TYR A 141 -2.33 12.53 -7.17
CA TYR A 141 -1.52 11.49 -7.83
C TYR A 141 -2.33 10.22 -8.12
N LEU A 142 -1.77 9.32 -8.93
CA LEU A 142 -2.20 7.94 -9.09
C LEU A 142 -0.94 7.09 -9.27
N LEU A 143 -0.63 6.21 -8.31
CA LEU A 143 0.67 5.53 -8.19
C LEU A 143 0.83 4.34 -9.16
N CYS A 144 1.90 3.56 -9.00
CA CYS A 144 2.31 2.55 -9.97
C CYS A 144 1.33 1.37 -10.08
N HIS A 145 0.67 1.25 -11.23
CA HIS A 145 -0.27 0.17 -11.59
C HIS A 145 -0.08 -0.23 -13.07
N ASP A 146 -0.55 -1.41 -13.50
CA ASP A 146 -0.36 -1.92 -14.87
C ASP A 146 -1.60 -1.91 -15.78
N ASP A 147 -2.76 -1.53 -15.24
CA ASP A 147 -4.07 -1.53 -15.91
C ASP A 147 -4.59 -2.91 -16.39
N ASN A 148 -3.91 -4.01 -16.03
CA ASN A 148 -4.09 -5.33 -16.62
C ASN A 148 -5.26 -6.12 -15.98
N MET A 149 -6.46 -5.53 -16.05
CA MET A 149 -7.67 -6.01 -15.38
C MET A 149 -8.79 -6.34 -16.39
N GLY A 150 -9.38 -7.54 -16.23
CA GLY A 150 -10.57 -7.96 -16.97
C GLY A 150 -10.41 -7.95 -18.49
N ASP A 151 -11.32 -7.26 -19.19
CA ASP A 151 -11.39 -7.19 -20.65
C ASP A 151 -10.78 -5.92 -21.26
N ARG A 152 -10.02 -5.13 -20.48
CA ARG A 152 -9.30 -3.92 -20.93
C ARG A 152 -8.18 -4.29 -21.91
N ARG A 153 -8.09 -3.60 -23.06
CA ARG A 153 -7.11 -3.90 -24.12
C ARG A 153 -6.27 -2.73 -24.60
N ILE A 154 -6.83 -1.51 -24.61
CA ILE A 154 -6.09 -0.28 -24.92
C ILE A 154 -6.53 0.80 -23.93
N ALA A 155 -5.63 1.27 -23.07
CA ALA A 155 -5.86 2.43 -22.22
C ALA A 155 -5.67 3.72 -23.04
N PHE A 156 -6.45 4.76 -22.74
CA PHE A 156 -6.35 6.06 -23.39
C PHE A 156 -6.51 7.23 -22.43
N ILE A 157 -5.88 8.36 -22.76
CA ILE A 157 -5.92 9.62 -22.01
C ILE A 157 -5.94 10.80 -23.00
N LEU A 158 -7.00 11.60 -23.00
CA LEU A 158 -7.13 12.86 -23.75
C LEU A 158 -6.94 14.04 -22.80
N TYR A 159 -5.90 14.84 -22.99
CA TYR A 159 -5.57 15.95 -22.08
C TYR A 159 -6.28 17.26 -22.44
N LEU A 160 -7.04 17.81 -21.49
CA LEU A 160 -7.83 19.05 -21.63
C LEU A 160 -7.14 20.28 -20.99
N SER A 161 -5.87 20.17 -20.63
CA SER A 161 -5.17 21.15 -19.79
C SER A 161 -4.22 22.06 -20.58
N LYS A 162 -4.65 23.32 -20.82
CA LYS A 162 -3.84 24.36 -21.48
C LYS A 162 -2.66 24.80 -20.59
N ASN A 163 -1.50 25.08 -21.21
CA ASN A 163 -0.29 25.62 -20.56
C ASN A 163 0.31 24.75 -19.43
N TRP A 164 0.31 23.43 -19.60
CA TRP A 164 0.98 22.48 -18.70
C TRP A 164 2.46 22.33 -19.03
N THR A 165 3.30 22.09 -18.01
CA THR A 165 4.76 22.02 -18.09
C THR A 165 5.32 21.01 -17.09
N THR A 166 6.60 20.63 -17.24
CA THR A 166 7.31 19.74 -16.30
C THR A 166 7.35 20.25 -14.86
N LYS A 167 7.16 21.56 -14.62
CA LYS A 167 7.12 22.15 -13.28
C LYS A 167 5.77 22.01 -12.58
N ASP A 168 4.74 21.61 -13.32
CA ASP A 168 3.38 21.50 -12.80
C ASP A 168 3.05 20.09 -12.30
N GLY A 169 4.00 19.14 -12.45
CA GLY A 169 3.79 17.74 -12.11
C GLY A 169 2.88 17.02 -13.10
N GLY A 170 2.18 15.97 -12.66
CA GLY A 170 1.12 15.32 -13.46
C GLY A 170 1.59 14.53 -14.67
N ALA A 171 2.88 14.23 -14.77
CA ALA A 171 3.44 13.42 -15.86
C ALA A 171 2.83 12.01 -15.88
N LEU A 172 2.60 11.46 -17.08
CA LEU A 172 2.42 10.02 -17.25
C LEU A 172 3.81 9.39 -17.26
N ASP A 173 4.19 8.80 -16.14
CA ASP A 173 5.46 8.12 -15.94
C ASP A 173 5.32 6.64 -16.30
N LEU A 174 6.32 6.06 -16.99
CA LEU A 174 6.36 4.66 -17.39
C LEU A 174 7.53 3.94 -16.71
N PHE A 175 7.26 2.79 -16.09
CA PHE A 175 8.25 2.04 -15.32
C PHE A 175 8.97 0.96 -16.13
N ASP A 176 10.27 0.78 -15.87
CA ASP A 176 10.95 -0.47 -16.20
C ASP A 176 10.62 -1.59 -15.21
N THR A 177 10.70 -2.82 -15.70
CA THR A 177 10.57 -4.02 -14.87
C THR A 177 11.93 -4.66 -14.58
N ASP A 178 12.01 -5.40 -13.49
CA ASP A 178 13.13 -6.31 -13.21
C ASP A 178 13.01 -7.63 -14.02
N GLU A 179 13.85 -8.61 -13.68
CA GLU A 179 13.88 -9.95 -14.28
C GLU A 179 12.68 -10.84 -13.90
N ASN A 180 11.91 -10.45 -12.88
CA ASN A 180 10.68 -11.11 -12.45
C ASN A 180 9.41 -10.46 -13.03
N GLY A 181 9.56 -9.34 -13.76
CA GLY A 181 8.45 -8.55 -14.30
C GLY A 181 7.89 -7.49 -13.33
N LEU A 182 8.55 -7.23 -12.20
CA LEU A 182 8.09 -6.28 -11.18
C LEU A 182 8.58 -4.85 -11.46
N PRO A 183 7.77 -3.81 -11.25
CA PRO A 183 8.10 -2.43 -11.61
C PRO A 183 9.13 -1.82 -10.64
N ARG A 184 10.08 -1.07 -11.20
CA ARG A 184 11.27 -0.64 -10.46
C ARG A 184 11.54 0.87 -10.54
N ASN A 185 11.77 1.41 -11.74
CA ASN A 185 12.11 2.83 -11.92
C ASN A 185 11.34 3.45 -13.09
N VAL A 186 10.94 4.71 -12.92
CA VAL A 186 10.46 5.54 -14.04
C VAL A 186 11.61 5.72 -15.04
N VAL A 187 11.39 5.32 -16.30
CA VAL A 187 12.37 5.42 -17.39
C VAL A 187 11.93 6.33 -18.54
N LYS A 188 10.65 6.75 -18.53
CA LYS A 188 10.06 7.74 -19.45
C LYS A 188 8.99 8.52 -18.69
N SER A 189 8.86 9.81 -18.99
CA SER A 189 7.82 10.69 -18.46
C SER A 189 7.22 11.51 -19.60
N LEU A 190 5.90 11.39 -19.81
CA LEU A 190 5.17 12.17 -20.79
C LEU A 190 4.45 13.32 -20.06
N ILE A 191 4.85 14.54 -20.35
CA ILE A 191 4.16 15.74 -19.83
C ILE A 191 2.80 15.87 -20.54
N PRO A 192 1.69 16.13 -19.81
CA PRO A 192 0.40 16.43 -20.41
C PRO A 192 0.50 17.55 -21.45
N GLU A 193 -0.01 17.30 -22.65
CA GLU A 193 -0.02 18.26 -23.75
C GLU A 193 -1.46 18.49 -24.20
N TYR A 194 -1.92 19.75 -24.19
CA TYR A 194 -3.30 20.10 -24.52
C TYR A 194 -3.72 19.58 -25.90
N ASN A 195 -4.94 19.03 -25.98
CA ASN A 195 -5.47 18.42 -27.21
C ASN A 195 -4.55 17.31 -27.76
N SER A 196 -3.93 16.52 -26.88
CA SER A 196 -3.25 15.29 -27.27
C SER A 196 -3.92 14.06 -26.67
N LEU A 197 -4.01 13.01 -27.48
CA LEU A 197 -4.46 11.68 -27.09
C LEU A 197 -3.22 10.81 -26.89
N VAL A 198 -2.98 10.37 -25.64
CA VAL A 198 -2.08 9.27 -25.34
C VAL A 198 -2.88 7.96 -25.32
N PHE A 199 -2.30 6.87 -25.83
CA PHE A 199 -2.83 5.53 -25.66
C PHE A 199 -1.72 4.47 -25.64
N PHE A 200 -1.99 3.34 -25.01
CA PHE A 200 -1.09 2.19 -24.95
C PHE A 200 -1.84 0.87 -24.90
N GLU A 201 -1.19 -0.21 -25.32
CA GLU A 201 -1.72 -1.57 -25.18
C GLU A 201 -1.63 -2.02 -23.72
N VAL A 202 -2.70 -2.58 -23.18
CA VAL A 202 -2.72 -3.17 -21.83
C VAL A 202 -2.02 -4.52 -21.88
N VAL A 203 -0.95 -4.67 -21.10
CA VAL A 203 -0.04 -5.81 -21.11
C VAL A 203 0.49 -6.10 -19.70
N ASP A 204 1.00 -7.30 -19.47
CA ASP A 204 1.53 -7.75 -18.16
C ASP A 204 2.69 -6.89 -17.59
N ASN A 205 3.21 -5.92 -18.38
CA ASN A 205 4.20 -4.93 -17.99
C ASN A 205 3.83 -3.47 -18.35
N SER A 206 2.56 -3.09 -18.53
CA SER A 206 2.13 -1.69 -18.78
C SER A 206 2.16 -0.79 -17.53
N TYR A 207 3.18 -0.96 -16.69
CA TYR A 207 3.35 -0.26 -15.43
C TYR A 207 3.57 1.23 -15.60
N HIS A 208 2.67 2.03 -15.05
CA HIS A 208 2.68 3.48 -15.15
C HIS A 208 2.09 4.16 -13.91
N GLN A 209 2.30 5.47 -13.78
CA GLN A 209 1.69 6.31 -12.76
C GLN A 209 1.34 7.70 -13.34
N VAL A 210 0.42 8.43 -12.69
CA VAL A 210 0.34 9.89 -12.78
C VAL A 210 1.14 10.46 -11.62
N ALA A 211 2.28 11.07 -11.94
CA ALA A 211 3.12 11.76 -10.96
C ALA A 211 2.36 12.90 -10.27
N GLU A 212 2.72 13.20 -9.01
CA GLU A 212 2.13 14.27 -8.20
C GLU A 212 1.98 15.59 -8.97
N ILE A 213 0.88 16.31 -8.75
CA ILE A 213 0.71 17.72 -9.16
C ILE A 213 1.40 18.63 -8.15
N THR A 214 2.36 19.43 -8.62
CA THR A 214 3.21 20.30 -7.79
C THR A 214 2.97 21.78 -8.12
N SER A 215 1.70 22.18 -8.23
CA SER A 215 1.31 23.52 -8.69
C SER A 215 -0.05 23.95 -8.14
N SER A 216 0.00 24.48 -6.93
CA SER A 216 -1.07 25.25 -6.30
C SER A 216 -1.75 26.23 -7.28
N GLY A 217 -3.07 26.12 -7.39
CA GLY A 217 -3.91 26.94 -8.27
C GLY A 217 -4.01 26.48 -9.74
N LYS A 218 -3.39 25.37 -10.12
CA LYS A 218 -3.68 24.65 -11.38
C LYS A 218 -4.54 23.41 -11.13
N SER A 219 -5.21 22.93 -12.17
CA SER A 219 -5.85 21.60 -12.18
C SER A 219 -5.68 20.90 -13.53
N ARG A 220 -5.31 19.63 -13.49
CA ARG A 220 -5.02 18.75 -14.62
C ARG A 220 -6.26 17.93 -14.95
N TRP A 221 -6.98 18.38 -15.98
CA TRP A 221 -8.12 17.71 -16.57
C TRP A 221 -7.70 16.74 -17.68
N SER A 222 -8.23 15.53 -17.64
CA SER A 222 -8.18 14.53 -18.71
C SER A 222 -9.47 13.73 -18.80
N ILE A 223 -9.84 13.31 -20.02
CA ILE A 223 -10.80 12.22 -20.23
C ILE A 223 -10.00 10.94 -20.48
N ASN A 224 -10.30 9.88 -19.73
CA ASN A 224 -9.51 8.64 -19.73
C ASN A 224 -10.38 7.40 -19.53
N GLY A 225 -9.86 6.26 -19.96
CA GLY A 225 -10.53 4.97 -19.86
C GLY A 225 -9.94 3.96 -20.83
N TRP A 226 -10.74 2.97 -21.23
CA TRP A 226 -10.26 1.80 -21.97
C TRP A 226 -11.14 1.45 -23.18
N PHE A 227 -10.49 0.94 -24.22
CA PHE A 227 -11.14 0.10 -25.21
C PHE A 227 -11.03 -1.36 -24.76
N HIS A 228 -12.15 -2.05 -24.79
CA HIS A 228 -12.27 -3.43 -24.30
C HIS A 228 -12.27 -4.43 -25.48
N GLY A 229 -11.99 -5.70 -25.21
CA GLY A 229 -11.88 -6.74 -26.23
C GLY A 229 -11.98 -8.15 -25.66
N PRO A 230 -11.52 -9.19 -26.38
CA PRO A 230 -11.39 -10.53 -25.83
C PRO A 230 -10.41 -10.53 -24.66
N LEU A 231 -10.75 -11.25 -23.59
CA LEU A 231 -9.86 -11.51 -22.46
C LEU A 231 -8.50 -12.02 -22.96
N ARG A 232 -7.42 -11.54 -22.34
CA ARG A 232 -6.05 -11.97 -22.63
C ARG A 232 -5.66 -13.08 -21.65
N GLU A 233 -5.10 -14.17 -22.17
CA GLU A 233 -4.35 -15.12 -21.35
C GLU A 233 -3.10 -14.39 -20.80
N SER A 234 -3.05 -14.19 -19.48
CA SER A 234 -1.91 -13.57 -18.82
C SER A 234 -0.67 -14.44 -19.00
N SER A 235 0.45 -13.81 -19.38
CA SER A 235 1.77 -14.44 -19.40
C SER A 235 2.63 -14.05 -18.20
N LYS A 236 2.04 -13.33 -17.23
CA LYS A 236 2.70 -12.91 -15.99
C LYS A 236 3.03 -14.15 -15.14
N PRO A 237 4.30 -14.37 -14.75
CA PRO A 237 4.62 -15.42 -13.78
C PRO A 237 3.96 -15.09 -12.42
N PRO A 238 3.75 -16.08 -11.54
CA PRO A 238 3.37 -15.80 -10.15
C PRO A 238 4.32 -14.78 -9.53
N ARG A 239 3.79 -13.74 -8.87
CA ARG A 239 4.60 -12.71 -8.19
C ARG A 239 5.50 -13.43 -7.17
N PRO A 240 6.83 -13.30 -7.22
CA PRO A 240 7.70 -13.90 -6.21
C PRO A 240 7.34 -13.40 -4.82
N GLU A 241 7.15 -14.33 -3.88
CA GLU A 241 6.93 -13.99 -2.48
C GLU A 241 8.23 -13.41 -1.89
N ILE A 242 8.17 -12.16 -1.43
CA ILE A 242 9.31 -11.47 -0.82
C ILE A 242 9.38 -11.90 0.64
N GLU A 243 10.05 -13.03 0.91
CA GLU A 243 10.31 -13.49 2.28
C GLU A 243 11.07 -12.40 3.08
N PRO A 244 10.56 -11.99 4.25
CA PRO A 244 11.29 -11.08 5.13
C PRO A 244 12.55 -11.76 5.69
N ASN A 245 13.68 -11.04 5.71
CA ASN A 245 14.93 -11.53 6.29
C ASN A 245 14.86 -11.53 7.83
N TYR A 246 14.19 -12.54 8.39
CA TYR A 246 14.03 -12.73 9.83
C TYR A 246 15.36 -13.05 10.52
N ILE A 247 15.65 -12.32 11.61
CA ILE A 247 16.79 -12.56 12.50
C ILE A 247 16.31 -12.95 13.90
N GLN A 248 17.07 -13.83 14.58
CA GLN A 248 16.86 -14.15 16.00
C GLN A 248 17.41 -13.05 16.91
N PRO A 249 16.94 -12.92 18.17
CA PRO A 249 17.52 -12.02 19.17
C PRO A 249 19.02 -12.30 19.39
N THR A 250 19.83 -11.25 19.44
CA THR A 250 21.25 -11.40 19.82
C THR A 250 21.34 -11.61 21.33
N GLY A 251 22.27 -12.46 21.78
CA GLY A 251 22.47 -12.76 23.21
C GLY A 251 23.03 -11.61 24.06
N ASP A 252 23.11 -10.40 23.50
CA ASP A 252 23.75 -9.23 24.11
C ASP A 252 22.89 -8.64 25.22
N ARG A 253 23.41 -8.64 26.46
CA ARG A 253 22.73 -8.07 27.63
C ARG A 253 23.10 -6.61 27.80
N ILE A 254 22.41 -5.75 27.04
CA ILE A 254 22.57 -4.29 27.08
C ILE A 254 21.82 -3.69 28.27
N ASN A 255 22.41 -2.70 28.95
CA ASN A 255 21.74 -1.91 29.98
C ASN A 255 20.84 -0.85 29.31
N LEU A 256 19.52 -1.06 29.35
CA LEU A 256 18.55 -0.17 28.71
C LEU A 256 18.48 1.22 29.38
N ASN A 257 18.87 1.37 30.65
CA ASN A 257 18.94 2.69 31.31
C ASN A 257 20.06 3.60 30.74
N ASN A 258 20.91 3.09 29.84
CA ASN A 258 21.82 3.93 29.06
C ASN A 258 21.15 4.60 27.84
N TRP A 259 19.92 4.20 27.48
CA TRP A 259 19.23 4.60 26.25
C TRP A 259 17.81 5.11 26.50
N VAL A 260 17.04 4.35 27.29
CA VAL A 260 15.60 4.52 27.54
C VAL A 260 15.37 5.41 28.75
N THR A 261 14.37 6.29 28.68
CA THR A 261 13.92 7.13 29.79
C THR A 261 13.45 6.26 30.97
N GLU A 262 14.01 6.52 32.14
CA GLU A 262 14.01 5.59 33.29
C GLU A 262 12.61 5.18 33.78
N CYS A 263 11.60 6.05 33.62
CA CYS A 263 10.21 5.72 33.97
C CYS A 263 9.68 4.50 33.21
N TYR A 264 10.11 4.27 31.97
CA TYR A 264 9.69 3.15 31.14
C TYR A 264 10.30 1.80 31.54
N LEU A 265 11.20 1.80 32.55
CA LEU A 265 11.82 0.61 33.13
C LEU A 265 11.27 0.28 34.53
N PHE A 266 10.39 1.11 35.11
CA PHE A 266 9.79 0.83 36.42
C PHE A 266 8.62 -0.17 36.31
N PRO A 267 8.56 -1.23 37.14
CA PRO A 267 7.52 -2.27 37.04
C PRO A 267 6.07 -1.77 37.08
N GLY A 268 5.80 -0.66 37.77
CA GLY A 268 4.48 -0.03 37.78
C GLY A 268 4.07 0.57 36.43
N ILE A 269 5.00 1.19 35.71
CA ILE A 269 4.78 1.79 34.39
C ILE A 269 4.77 0.73 33.29
N VAL A 270 5.68 -0.25 33.37
CA VAL A 270 5.67 -1.45 32.51
C VAL A 270 4.28 -2.10 32.53
N LYS A 271 3.67 -2.21 33.72
CA LYS A 271 2.32 -2.75 33.88
C LYS A 271 1.18 -1.82 33.41
N GLU A 272 1.31 -0.49 33.53
CA GLU A 272 0.34 0.43 32.89
C GLU A 272 0.38 0.26 31.35
N ILE A 273 1.56 0.06 30.76
CA ILE A 273 1.73 -0.17 29.30
C ILE A 273 1.18 -1.52 28.87
N GLN A 274 1.46 -2.59 29.62
CA GLN A 274 0.87 -3.92 29.41
C GLN A 274 -0.66 -3.84 29.34
N GLN A 275 -1.28 -3.11 30.27
CA GLN A 275 -2.74 -2.97 30.32
C GLN A 275 -3.29 -2.15 29.15
N ASP A 276 -2.60 -1.10 28.70
CA ASP A 276 -3.01 -0.35 27.50
C ASP A 276 -2.88 -1.24 26.24
N MET A 277 -1.81 -2.04 26.11
CA MET A 277 -1.64 -3.03 25.02
C MET A 277 -2.72 -4.12 25.01
N GLU A 278 -3.07 -4.68 26.18
CA GLU A 278 -4.16 -5.69 26.33
C GLU A 278 -5.54 -5.15 25.92
N GLN A 279 -5.79 -3.85 26.07
CA GLN A 279 -7.10 -3.23 25.81
C GLN A 279 -7.23 -2.68 24.39
N GLU A 280 -6.18 -2.05 23.86
CA GLU A 280 -6.24 -1.27 22.61
C GLU A 280 -5.39 -1.89 21.48
N SER A 281 -4.58 -2.93 21.77
CA SER A 281 -3.55 -3.49 20.86
C SER A 281 -2.44 -2.51 20.43
N PHE A 282 -2.41 -1.28 20.97
CA PHE A 282 -1.34 -0.32 20.74
C PHE A 282 -0.97 0.48 22.00
N ALA A 283 0.26 1.00 22.03
CA ALA A 283 0.73 1.93 23.06
C ALA A 283 1.66 2.99 22.46
N PHE A 284 1.64 4.20 23.04
CA PHE A 284 2.32 5.38 22.48
C PHE A 284 3.15 6.09 23.56
N LEU A 285 4.45 5.80 23.59
CA LEU A 285 5.37 6.15 24.69
C LEU A 285 6.19 7.40 24.34
N SER A 286 5.82 8.54 24.92
CA SER A 286 6.43 9.84 24.63
C SER A 286 7.79 10.08 25.31
N ASN A 287 8.79 10.54 24.55
CA ASN A 287 10.18 10.75 25.01
C ASN A 287 10.81 9.43 25.50
N PHE A 288 10.68 8.39 24.68
CA PHE A 288 11.11 7.03 25.06
C PHE A 288 12.63 6.91 25.21
N LEU A 289 13.40 7.54 24.32
CA LEU A 289 14.84 7.68 24.50
C LEU A 289 15.15 8.90 25.37
N LYS A 290 16.25 8.85 26.11
CA LYS A 290 16.78 10.01 26.83
C LYS A 290 17.13 11.11 25.83
N ASP A 291 16.74 12.35 26.11
CA ASP A 291 16.86 13.49 25.19
C ASP A 291 18.28 13.64 24.62
N ASP A 292 19.31 13.52 25.46
CA ASP A 292 20.70 13.65 25.04
C ASP A 292 21.17 12.50 24.12
N ILE A 293 20.53 11.33 24.18
CA ILE A 293 20.77 10.21 23.26
C ILE A 293 20.01 10.43 21.95
N TYR A 294 18.76 10.88 22.04
CA TYR A 294 17.93 11.21 20.87
C TYR A 294 18.58 12.29 19.99
N GLU A 295 19.05 13.40 20.56
CA GLU A 295 19.72 14.48 19.81
C GLU A 295 20.95 13.98 19.03
N LYS A 296 21.73 13.06 19.61
CA LYS A 296 22.90 12.47 18.95
C LYS A 296 22.51 11.51 17.83
N LEU A 297 21.47 10.69 18.02
CA LEU A 297 20.96 9.78 16.99
C LEU A 297 20.33 10.52 15.82
N ALA A 298 19.56 11.58 16.11
CA ALA A 298 19.06 12.52 15.10
C ALA A 298 20.20 13.13 14.29
N THR A 299 21.29 13.55 14.95
CA THR A 299 22.50 14.04 14.27
C THR A 299 23.17 12.97 13.40
N ASP A 300 23.36 11.74 13.91
CA ASP A 300 23.96 10.62 13.17
C ASP A 300 23.15 10.22 11.92
N LEU A 301 21.82 10.33 11.96
CA LEU A 301 20.92 9.99 10.83
C LEU A 301 21.14 10.87 9.60
N MET A 302 21.64 12.10 9.79
CA MET A 302 21.99 13.03 8.70
C MET A 302 23.41 12.79 8.15
N SER A 303 24.12 11.73 8.55
CA SER A 303 25.48 11.46 8.11
C SER A 303 25.55 10.97 6.66
N ASP A 304 26.34 11.67 5.84
CA ASP A 304 26.75 11.27 4.48
C ASP A 304 27.44 9.88 4.42
N THR A 305 27.82 9.30 5.56
CA THR A 305 28.39 7.94 5.61
C THR A 305 27.38 6.83 5.38
N ILE A 306 26.08 7.09 5.61
CA ILE A 306 25.04 6.07 5.52
C ILE A 306 24.70 5.84 4.04
N VAL A 307 24.88 4.61 3.57
CA VAL A 307 24.45 4.20 2.23
C VAL A 307 22.98 3.81 2.30
N TRP A 308 22.14 4.62 1.66
CA TRP A 308 20.71 4.39 1.51
C TRP A 308 20.41 3.61 0.23
N GLN A 309 19.48 2.68 0.30
CA GLN A 309 19.07 1.83 -0.82
C GLN A 309 17.55 1.93 -1.03
N LYS A 310 17.14 2.34 -2.24
CA LYS A 310 15.73 2.34 -2.65
C LYS A 310 15.14 0.93 -2.59
N ILE A 311 13.98 0.80 -1.94
CA ILE A 311 13.19 -0.42 -1.80
C ILE A 311 11.94 -0.31 -2.69
N GLY A 312 11.54 -1.45 -3.28
CA GLY A 312 10.36 -1.61 -4.14
C GLY A 312 9.68 -2.97 -3.90
N PRO A 313 8.92 -3.51 -4.86
CA PRO A 313 8.61 -2.94 -6.17
C PRO A 313 7.68 -1.72 -6.09
N ALA A 314 7.65 -0.91 -7.14
CA ALA A 314 6.91 0.35 -7.15
C ALA A 314 5.38 0.16 -7.02
N ASP A 315 4.83 -0.97 -7.47
CA ASP A 315 3.42 -1.35 -7.27
C ASP A 315 3.16 -1.97 -5.88
N THR A 316 3.94 -1.56 -4.88
CA THR A 316 3.81 -2.00 -3.48
C THR A 316 4.43 -0.96 -2.53
N ARG A 317 5.57 -0.37 -2.88
CA ARG A 317 6.30 0.57 -2.03
C ARG A 317 7.34 1.41 -2.78
N ASN A 318 7.64 2.59 -2.25
CA ASN A 318 8.74 3.43 -2.67
C ASN A 318 9.32 4.17 -1.44
N TYR A 319 10.41 3.69 -0.87
CA TYR A 319 11.16 4.36 0.21
C TYR A 319 12.62 3.90 0.21
N GLU A 320 13.47 4.43 1.08
CA GLU A 320 14.87 4.01 1.20
C GLU A 320 15.16 3.34 2.55
N VAL A 321 16.08 2.37 2.57
CA VAL A 321 16.58 1.72 3.81
C VAL A 321 18.10 1.85 3.91
N ALA A 322 18.60 2.07 5.12
CA ALA A 322 20.04 2.17 5.39
C ALA A 322 20.73 0.79 5.36
N GLN A 323 21.90 0.72 4.73
CA GLN A 323 22.76 -0.46 4.81
C GLN A 323 23.48 -0.51 6.17
N GLU A 324 23.13 -1.49 7.02
CA GLU A 324 23.62 -1.64 8.40
C GLU A 324 25.15 -1.54 8.56
N GLY A 325 25.91 -2.04 7.57
CA GLY A 325 27.37 -1.96 7.55
C GLY A 325 27.96 -0.55 7.46
N THR A 326 27.13 0.47 7.20
CA THR A 326 27.51 1.87 6.95
C THR A 326 27.04 2.86 8.02
N LEU A 327 26.30 2.36 9.03
CA LEU A 327 25.81 3.18 10.15
C LEU A 327 26.97 3.71 11.01
N PRO A 328 26.95 4.99 11.43
CA PRO A 328 27.80 5.53 12.49
C PRO A 328 27.74 4.69 13.78
N GLU A 329 28.82 4.72 14.57
CA GLU A 329 28.99 3.81 15.71
C GLU A 329 27.87 3.94 16.78
N LEU A 330 27.39 5.15 17.10
CA LEU A 330 26.30 5.31 18.06
C LEU A 330 24.97 4.80 17.48
N LEU A 331 24.62 5.23 16.26
CA LEU A 331 23.43 4.74 15.55
C LEU A 331 23.43 3.22 15.34
N LYS A 332 24.60 2.61 15.13
CA LYS A 332 24.76 1.16 15.01
C LYS A 332 24.56 0.43 16.34
N ASN A 333 25.07 0.98 17.45
CA ASN A 333 24.83 0.42 18.78
C ASN A 333 23.36 0.57 19.20
N PHE A 334 22.68 1.64 18.76
CA PHE A 334 21.23 1.81 18.89
C PHE A 334 20.45 0.78 18.05
N TYR A 335 20.84 0.56 16.79
CA TYR A 335 20.25 -0.47 15.92
C TYR A 335 20.38 -1.88 16.52
N ASN A 336 21.55 -2.20 17.06
CA ASN A 336 21.81 -3.46 17.76
C ASN A 336 21.06 -3.57 19.10
N MET A 337 20.74 -2.44 19.75
CA MET A 337 19.97 -2.44 21.00
C MET A 337 18.55 -2.97 20.80
N PHE A 338 17.90 -2.65 19.67
CA PHE A 338 16.61 -3.25 19.30
C PHE A 338 16.70 -4.75 18.96
N LYS A 339 17.85 -5.22 18.45
CA LYS A 339 18.12 -6.66 18.20
C LYS A 339 18.45 -7.46 19.46
N SER A 340 18.70 -6.80 20.59
CA SER A 340 19.27 -7.44 21.78
C SER A 340 18.23 -8.17 22.62
N ILE A 341 18.63 -9.28 23.26
CA ILE A 341 17.76 -10.03 24.19
C ILE A 341 17.23 -9.15 25.36
N SER A 342 17.93 -8.07 25.71
CA SER A 342 17.41 -7.07 26.65
C SER A 342 16.15 -6.35 26.12
N MET A 343 16.10 -5.98 24.84
CA MET A 343 14.90 -5.36 24.25
C MET A 343 13.77 -6.37 24.06
N PHE A 344 14.07 -7.58 23.58
CA PHE A 344 13.05 -8.64 23.46
C PHE A 344 12.41 -8.96 24.83
N GLN A 345 13.19 -8.95 25.93
CA GLN A 345 12.63 -9.06 27.28
C GLN A 345 11.72 -7.86 27.63
N LEU A 346 12.16 -6.61 27.40
CA LEU A 346 11.33 -5.43 27.71
C LEU A 346 10.02 -5.41 26.90
N LEU A 347 10.06 -5.85 25.65
CA LEU A 347 8.85 -5.97 24.80
C LEU A 347 7.94 -7.09 25.27
N LYS A 348 8.47 -8.23 25.72
CA LYS A 348 7.69 -9.27 26.42
C LYS A 348 7.05 -8.71 27.69
N ASP A 349 7.80 -7.97 28.50
CA ASP A 349 7.31 -7.35 29.74
C ASP A 349 6.21 -6.28 29.46
N TYR A 350 6.18 -5.68 28.26
CA TYR A 350 5.12 -4.75 27.80
C TYR A 350 3.91 -5.43 27.14
N THR A 351 3.95 -6.72 26.77
CA THR A 351 2.93 -7.33 25.89
C THR A 351 2.52 -8.76 26.25
N GLU A 352 3.19 -9.40 27.20
CA GLU A 352 3.14 -10.83 27.54
C GLU A 352 3.47 -11.83 26.39
N LEU A 353 3.68 -11.35 25.15
CA LEU A 353 4.08 -12.15 23.98
C LEU A 353 5.37 -12.95 24.26
N ASP A 354 5.44 -14.17 23.74
CA ASP A 354 6.49 -15.16 24.02
C ASP A 354 7.82 -14.88 23.26
N LEU A 355 8.19 -13.59 23.13
CA LEU A 355 9.35 -13.03 22.43
C LEU A 355 10.74 -13.44 23.00
N VAL A 356 10.78 -14.27 24.04
CA VAL A 356 12.03 -14.70 24.71
C VAL A 356 12.11 -16.23 24.67
N PRO A 357 13.21 -16.83 24.17
CA PRO A 357 13.33 -18.28 24.00
C PRO A 357 13.57 -19.00 25.35
N GLU A 358 12.51 -19.10 26.15
CA GLU A 358 12.48 -19.77 27.46
C GLU A 358 12.23 -21.29 27.37
N LYS A 359 11.65 -21.75 26.25
CA LYS A 359 11.21 -23.13 25.98
C LYS A 359 11.82 -23.57 24.64
N GLU A 360 12.16 -24.86 24.49
CA GLU A 360 12.74 -25.40 23.24
C GLU A 360 11.82 -25.29 22.01
N THR A 361 10.54 -24.96 22.20
CA THR A 361 9.54 -24.77 21.14
C THR A 361 9.40 -23.32 20.66
N MET A 362 10.07 -22.36 21.30
CA MET A 362 10.02 -20.95 20.94
C MET A 362 11.11 -20.59 19.94
N ASN A 363 10.77 -19.79 18.93
CA ASN A 363 11.75 -19.32 17.94
C ASN A 363 11.54 -17.83 17.61
N PRO A 364 11.54 -16.95 18.63
CA PRO A 364 11.22 -15.55 18.45
C PRO A 364 12.21 -14.91 17.48
N LYS A 365 11.66 -14.11 16.60
CA LYS A 365 12.33 -13.59 15.41
C LYS A 365 11.88 -12.15 15.16
N MET A 366 12.70 -11.39 14.45
CA MET A 366 12.35 -10.03 14.07
C MET A 366 12.82 -9.66 12.67
N VAL A 367 12.22 -8.62 12.12
CA VAL A 367 12.76 -7.82 11.01
C VAL A 367 13.02 -6.42 11.54
N ILE A 368 14.05 -5.74 11.02
CA ILE A 368 14.38 -4.37 11.38
C ILE A 368 14.81 -3.60 10.12
N GLU A 369 14.18 -2.44 9.90
CA GLU A 369 14.48 -1.51 8.83
C GLU A 369 14.70 -0.12 9.45
N LEU A 370 15.86 0.50 9.19
CA LEU A 370 16.00 1.95 9.35
C LEU A 370 15.69 2.60 8.01
N GLN A 371 14.54 3.26 7.94
CA GLN A 371 13.99 3.83 6.72
C GLN A 371 14.23 5.35 6.63
N ARG A 372 14.42 5.87 5.42
CA ARG A 372 14.41 7.30 5.09
C ARG A 372 13.26 7.60 4.13
N TRP A 373 12.59 8.72 4.40
CA TRP A 373 11.36 9.16 3.75
C TRP A 373 11.48 10.63 3.31
N SER A 374 10.87 10.96 2.18
CA SER A 374 10.81 12.29 1.57
C SER A 374 9.62 12.37 0.61
N SER A 375 9.35 13.54 0.03
CA SER A 375 8.44 13.68 -1.13
C SER A 375 8.62 12.55 -2.15
N GLY A 376 7.51 11.96 -2.58
CA GLY A 376 7.45 10.82 -3.50
C GLY A 376 7.46 9.44 -2.85
N CYS A 377 7.69 9.32 -1.53
CA CYS A 377 7.70 8.04 -0.83
C CYS A 377 6.30 7.55 -0.43
N TYR A 378 6.07 6.23 -0.43
CA TYR A 378 4.78 5.60 -0.10
C TYR A 378 4.90 4.09 0.18
N THR A 379 3.82 3.50 0.71
CA THR A 379 3.48 2.06 0.63
C THR A 379 2.03 1.89 0.23
N LEU A 380 1.71 0.79 -0.44
CA LEU A 380 0.36 0.39 -0.83
C LEU A 380 -0.12 -0.82 -0.02
N ILE A 381 -1.45 -0.97 0.08
CA ILE A 381 -2.10 -2.23 0.38
C ILE A 381 -1.85 -3.18 -0.80
N CYS A 382 -1.57 -4.44 -0.51
CA CYS A 382 -1.35 -5.49 -1.50
C CYS A 382 -1.88 -6.81 -0.97
N ASP A 383 -2.81 -7.43 -1.69
CA ASP A 383 -3.41 -8.71 -1.30
C ASP A 383 -2.37 -9.84 -1.30
N LYS A 384 -1.94 -10.22 -0.10
CA LYS A 384 -1.03 -11.37 0.10
C LYS A 384 -1.76 -12.72 0.06
N SER A 385 -3.07 -12.74 -0.11
CA SER A 385 -3.93 -13.85 0.31
C SER A 385 -5.02 -14.27 -0.68
N ILE A 386 -4.86 -14.07 -1.99
CA ILE A 386 -5.83 -14.53 -3.02
C ILE A 386 -5.18 -15.36 -4.15
N SER A 387 -3.86 -15.25 -4.37
CA SER A 387 -3.19 -15.82 -5.56
C SER A 387 -2.96 -17.34 -5.55
N ASN A 388 -2.92 -17.99 -4.37
CA ASN A 388 -2.36 -19.35 -4.27
C ASN A 388 -3.41 -20.48 -4.17
N GLU A 389 -4.63 -20.22 -3.67
CA GLU A 389 -5.65 -21.29 -3.52
C GLU A 389 -6.56 -21.46 -4.76
N SER A 390 -6.98 -20.35 -5.37
CA SER A 390 -7.87 -20.32 -6.53
C SER A 390 -7.29 -21.08 -7.75
N ALA A 391 -5.98 -20.97 -7.96
CA ALA A 391 -5.26 -21.69 -9.02
C ALA A 391 -5.16 -23.21 -8.76
N ALA A 392 -4.98 -23.63 -7.50
CA ALA A 392 -4.87 -25.03 -7.14
C ALA A 392 -6.21 -25.77 -7.27
N ALA A 393 -7.29 -25.20 -6.71
CA ALA A 393 -8.62 -25.80 -6.69
C ALA A 393 -9.22 -26.07 -8.08
N LEU A 394 -8.79 -25.33 -9.12
CA LEU A 394 -9.26 -25.47 -10.49
C LEU A 394 -8.55 -26.56 -11.31
N THR A 395 -7.39 -27.07 -10.86
CA THR A 395 -6.66 -28.12 -11.60
C THR A 395 -7.11 -29.54 -11.24
N GLU A 396 -7.48 -29.82 -10.00
CA GLU A 396 -7.88 -31.17 -9.58
C GLU A 396 -9.24 -31.60 -10.14
N LYS A 397 -10.19 -30.67 -10.30
CA LYS A 397 -11.57 -30.98 -10.76
C LYS A 397 -11.70 -31.32 -12.27
N LYS A 398 -10.60 -31.41 -13.03
CA LYS A 398 -10.61 -31.75 -14.48
C LYS A 398 -9.96 -33.08 -14.87
N SER A 399 -9.42 -33.84 -13.91
CA SER A 399 -8.75 -35.14 -14.19
C SER A 399 -9.70 -36.35 -14.20
N ASN A 400 -10.86 -36.27 -13.52
CA ASN A 400 -11.71 -37.43 -13.19
C ASN A 400 -12.99 -37.60 -14.03
N ILE A 401 -12.96 -37.28 -15.34
CA ILE A 401 -14.04 -37.69 -16.27
C ILE A 401 -13.45 -38.28 -17.57
N ASN A 402 -13.03 -39.55 -17.52
CA ASN A 402 -13.04 -40.50 -18.66
C ASN A 402 -12.55 -41.89 -18.21
N GLY A 403 -13.47 -42.86 -18.04
CA GLY A 403 -13.09 -44.21 -17.57
C GLY A 403 -14.28 -45.13 -17.31
N CYS A 404 -14.99 -45.54 -18.37
CA CYS A 404 -16.09 -46.50 -18.25
C CYS A 404 -15.57 -47.95 -18.24
N ILE A 405 -16.04 -48.79 -17.30
CA ILE A 405 -16.63 -50.14 -17.54
C ILE A 405 -17.00 -50.82 -16.19
N SER A 406 -18.00 -51.70 -16.27
CA SER A 406 -18.77 -52.35 -15.19
C SER A 406 -18.11 -53.56 -14.47
N GLN A 407 -18.80 -54.06 -13.43
CA GLN A 407 -18.66 -55.38 -12.75
C GLN A 407 -17.49 -55.47 -11.73
N SER A 408 -17.55 -56.26 -10.64
CA SER A 408 -18.68 -56.88 -9.89
C SER A 408 -18.17 -57.54 -8.59
N GLU A 409 -19.05 -57.66 -7.58
CA GLU A 409 -19.05 -58.72 -6.53
C GLU A 409 -17.93 -58.82 -5.45
N GLU A 410 -18.41 -59.07 -4.22
CA GLU A 410 -17.89 -59.96 -3.15
C GLU A 410 -16.58 -59.70 -2.32
N THR A 411 -16.83 -59.45 -1.02
CA THR A 411 -16.37 -60.15 0.22
C THR A 411 -14.94 -60.12 0.80
N GLN A 412 -14.95 -60.11 2.16
CA GLN A 412 -13.99 -60.69 3.13
C GLN A 412 -12.62 -60.00 3.31
N GLU A 413 -12.23 -59.68 4.55
CA GLU A 413 -11.43 -60.50 5.51
C GLU A 413 -10.02 -60.87 4.95
N ASP A 414 -8.91 -60.78 5.68
CA ASP A 414 -8.78 -61.02 7.11
C ASP A 414 -7.48 -60.47 7.77
N SER A 415 -7.55 -60.28 9.10
CA SER A 415 -6.54 -60.60 10.14
C SER A 415 -5.03 -60.27 10.09
N LEU A 416 -4.63 -59.57 11.17
CA LEU A 416 -3.64 -59.99 12.21
C LEU A 416 -2.10 -59.83 12.05
N ALA A 417 -1.54 -59.17 13.09
CA ALA A 417 -0.44 -59.64 13.98
C ALA A 417 1.04 -59.59 13.52
N THR A 418 2.06 -59.56 14.41
CA THR A 418 2.20 -59.15 15.84
C THR A 418 3.69 -58.94 16.22
N SER A 419 3.96 -58.15 17.28
CA SER A 419 5.18 -58.22 18.14
C SER A 419 6.53 -57.73 17.53
N SER A 420 7.65 -57.59 18.27
CA SER A 420 7.95 -57.87 19.69
C SER A 420 9.06 -57.00 20.34
N LYS A 421 8.82 -56.57 21.58
CA LYS A 421 9.68 -56.44 22.79
C LYS A 421 11.23 -56.49 22.71
N GLY A 422 11.88 -55.58 23.47
CA GLY A 422 13.20 -55.73 24.14
C GLY A 422 13.86 -54.37 24.46
N ASN A 423 14.17 -53.85 25.68
CA ASN A 423 14.27 -54.29 27.08
C ASN A 423 15.67 -54.70 27.62
N LYS A 424 16.41 -53.79 28.31
CA LYS A 424 16.95 -53.97 29.71
C LYS A 424 17.98 -52.95 30.27
N ASP A 425 17.75 -52.57 31.54
CA ASP A 425 18.65 -52.44 32.72
C ASP A 425 20.13 -51.91 32.66
N GLY A 426 20.45 -50.91 33.52
CA GLY A 426 21.05 -51.26 34.84
C GLY A 426 22.23 -50.46 35.49
N GLN A 427 21.94 -49.75 36.61
CA GLN A 427 22.76 -49.63 37.87
C GLN A 427 24.05 -48.73 37.87
N LYS A 428 24.61 -48.14 38.97
CA LYS A 428 24.32 -48.11 40.45
C LYS A 428 25.14 -47.01 41.22
N LYS A 429 24.57 -46.37 42.28
CA LYS A 429 25.19 -45.89 43.57
C LYS A 429 26.33 -44.81 43.55
N SER A 430 26.77 -44.11 44.64
CA SER A 430 26.25 -43.57 45.95
C SER A 430 27.46 -42.89 46.72
N ILE A 431 27.47 -42.18 47.88
CA ILE A 431 26.54 -41.93 49.03
C ILE A 431 27.03 -40.76 49.97
N ALA A 432 26.15 -40.21 50.84
CA ALA A 432 26.32 -39.58 52.18
C ALA A 432 27.00 -38.19 52.46
N ASN A 433 26.17 -37.26 52.99
CA ASN A 433 26.21 -36.49 54.27
C ASN A 433 27.51 -35.90 54.89
N ASN A 434 27.40 -34.65 55.42
CA ASN A 434 27.45 -34.40 56.88
C ASN A 434 26.89 -33.02 57.31
N GLU A 435 26.47 -32.87 58.58
CA GLU A 435 26.05 -31.62 59.23
C GLU A 435 27.11 -31.10 60.23
N ASN A 436 27.04 -29.82 60.64
CA ASN A 436 27.20 -29.40 62.06
C ASN A 436 26.84 -27.92 62.33
N LYS A 437 26.55 -27.60 63.60
CA LYS A 437 26.33 -26.24 64.16
C LYS A 437 27.34 -25.96 65.29
N ILE A 438 27.68 -24.68 65.51
CA ILE A 438 28.14 -24.03 66.76
C ILE A 438 28.62 -22.60 66.39
N ALA A 439 28.68 -21.58 67.27
CA ALA A 439 27.71 -20.97 68.18
C ALA A 439 28.39 -19.72 68.82
N GLU A 440 27.64 -18.63 68.99
CA GLU A 440 27.85 -17.47 69.90
C GLU A 440 29.24 -16.83 70.09
N SER A 441 29.36 -15.57 69.66
CA SER A 441 29.96 -14.47 70.43
C SER A 441 29.37 -13.13 69.93
N GLY A 442 29.47 -12.03 70.66
CA GLY A 442 28.80 -10.77 70.27
C GLY A 442 29.26 -9.52 71.01
N CYS A 443 28.33 -8.54 71.12
CA CYS A 443 28.39 -7.25 71.85
C CYS A 443 28.59 -5.96 71.01
N ASN A 444 27.46 -5.25 70.84
CA ASN A 444 27.26 -3.79 70.89
C ASN A 444 27.74 -2.82 69.78
N THR A 445 26.77 -1.98 69.39
CA THR A 445 26.78 -0.78 68.54
C THR A 445 27.44 0.45 69.21
N PRO A 446 27.76 1.55 68.48
CA PRO A 446 26.74 2.59 68.23
C PRO A 446 26.77 3.31 66.87
N VAL A 447 25.60 3.33 66.22
CA VAL A 447 24.90 4.43 65.51
C VAL A 447 25.69 5.65 65.01
N SER A 448 25.54 5.96 63.72
CA SER A 448 25.42 7.33 63.20
C SER A 448 24.56 7.36 61.93
N ASN A 449 23.54 8.22 61.86
CA ASN A 449 22.56 8.24 60.77
C ASN A 449 23.00 9.10 59.57
N LYS A 450 22.66 8.64 58.36
CA LYS A 450 22.08 9.39 57.23
C LYS A 450 21.20 8.38 56.48
N GLU A 451 19.88 8.57 56.35
CA GLU A 451 19.20 9.55 55.49
C GLU A 451 19.43 9.23 54.01
N ASP A 452 18.68 8.23 53.53
CA ASP A 452 18.40 7.98 52.12
C ASP A 452 17.28 8.95 51.66
N GLU A 453 17.34 9.42 50.40
CA GLU A 453 16.29 10.25 49.80
C GLU A 453 15.32 9.35 49.01
N ASP A 454 14.18 8.98 49.63
CA ASP A 454 13.08 8.31 48.92
C ASP A 454 12.52 9.21 47.81
N ILE A 455 12.64 8.77 46.55
CA ILE A 455 12.09 9.48 45.39
C ILE A 455 10.59 9.15 45.27
N ASP A 456 9.74 10.17 45.35
CA ASP A 456 8.28 10.02 45.29
C ASP A 456 7.80 9.63 43.87
N GLU A 457 7.63 8.33 43.65
CA GLU A 457 7.06 7.75 42.42
C GLU A 457 5.71 8.40 42.04
N ASP A 458 4.93 8.79 43.06
CA ASP A 458 3.61 9.38 42.90
C ASP A 458 3.70 10.82 42.36
N GLU A 459 4.84 11.51 42.46
CA GLU A 459 5.08 12.80 41.80
C GLU A 459 5.46 12.64 40.31
N ILE A 460 6.19 11.58 39.96
CA ILE A 460 6.55 11.26 38.57
C ILE A 460 5.29 10.87 37.78
N LEU A 461 4.44 10.02 38.36
CA LEU A 461 3.13 9.65 37.81
C LEU A 461 2.26 10.87 37.49
N LYS A 462 2.29 11.91 38.33
CA LYS A 462 1.57 13.17 38.12
C LYS A 462 2.18 14.02 36.99
N LYS A 463 3.51 14.02 36.82
CA LYS A 463 4.21 14.76 35.74
C LYS A 463 3.94 14.14 34.36
N ILE A 464 3.93 12.82 34.24
CA ILE A 464 3.58 12.10 33.00
C ILE A 464 2.11 12.39 32.62
N LYS A 465 1.19 12.23 33.59
CA LYS A 465 -0.25 12.46 33.40
C LYS A 465 -0.62 13.95 33.20
N GLY A 466 0.36 14.86 33.23
CA GLY A 466 0.22 16.29 32.97
C GLY A 466 0.44 16.74 31.51
N LYS A 467 0.90 15.86 30.60
CA LYS A 467 1.17 16.20 29.18
C LYS A 467 0.30 15.47 28.14
N SER A 468 -0.60 14.56 28.56
CA SER A 468 -1.52 13.85 27.65
C SER A 468 -2.97 14.32 27.82
N PRO A 469 -3.68 14.74 26.74
CA PRO A 469 -5.01 15.33 26.82
C PRO A 469 -6.13 14.26 26.91
N ARG A 470 -6.23 13.51 28.03
CA ARG A 470 -7.36 12.59 28.26
C ARG A 470 -8.69 13.36 28.36
N SER A 471 -9.51 13.24 27.32
CA SER A 471 -10.77 13.97 27.12
C SER A 471 -11.87 13.53 28.10
N LYS A 472 -12.28 14.43 29.01
CA LYS A 472 -13.36 14.15 29.97
C LYS A 472 -14.71 14.64 29.44
N LYS A 473 -15.50 13.72 28.89
CA LYS A 473 -16.94 13.93 28.62
C LYS A 473 -17.64 14.43 29.88
N LYS A 474 -18.25 15.63 29.81
CA LYS A 474 -19.25 16.08 30.78
C LYS A 474 -20.26 17.01 30.12
N ASN A 475 -21.52 16.58 30.11
CA ASN A 475 -22.63 17.42 29.67
C ASN A 475 -22.83 18.59 30.64
N LEU A 476 -22.81 19.82 30.13
CA LEU A 476 -23.63 20.90 30.65
C LEU A 476 -23.89 21.93 29.54
N SER A 477 -25.12 22.45 29.48
CA SER A 477 -25.57 23.36 28.43
C SER A 477 -25.47 24.83 28.85
N GLN A 478 -25.03 25.69 27.94
CA GLN A 478 -25.46 27.10 27.87
C GLN A 478 -25.21 27.68 26.47
N GLN A 479 -25.94 28.75 26.12
CA GLN A 479 -26.13 29.21 24.74
C GLN A 479 -25.30 30.46 24.42
N SER A 480 -24.77 30.56 23.18
CA SER A 480 -24.72 31.74 22.30
C SER A 480 -23.61 31.59 21.24
N THR A 481 -23.70 32.02 19.98
CA THR A 481 -24.80 32.35 19.03
C THR A 481 -24.16 32.45 17.62
N PHE A 482 -24.97 32.47 16.54
CA PHE A 482 -24.57 32.57 15.11
C PHE A 482 -23.93 31.28 14.53
N SER A 483 -24.32 30.80 13.35
CA SER A 483 -25.51 31.14 12.53
C SER A 483 -25.89 29.96 11.62
N LYS A 484 -27.20 29.76 11.38
CA LYS A 484 -27.73 28.68 10.54
C LYS A 484 -27.33 28.83 9.06
N VAL A 485 -26.89 27.73 8.46
CA VAL A 485 -27.44 27.21 7.20
C VAL A 485 -27.92 25.78 7.52
N GLU A 486 -28.93 25.28 6.81
CA GLU A 486 -29.74 24.14 7.28
C GLU A 486 -29.35 22.82 6.61
N ASN A 487 -29.06 21.79 7.41
CA ASN A 487 -28.97 20.41 6.92
C ASN A 487 -30.33 19.96 6.40
N LEU A 488 -30.39 19.54 5.14
CA LEU A 488 -31.48 18.73 4.60
C LEU A 488 -31.06 17.27 4.66
N SER A 489 -31.93 16.42 5.22
CA SER A 489 -31.74 14.97 5.28
C SER A 489 -31.77 14.39 3.87
N LEU A 490 -30.66 13.76 3.44
CA LEU A 490 -30.68 12.85 2.31
C LEU A 490 -31.45 11.59 2.69
N LEU A 491 -32.41 11.22 1.85
CA LEU A 491 -33.17 9.98 1.92
C LEU A 491 -32.40 8.88 1.17
N ASP A 492 -32.73 7.63 1.48
CA ASP A 492 -32.23 6.47 0.75
C ASP A 492 -32.51 6.61 -0.74
N THR A 493 -31.47 6.45 -1.57
CA THR A 493 -31.61 6.22 -3.01
C THR A 493 -30.60 5.15 -3.39
N ASP A 494 -31.14 4.02 -3.84
CA ASP A 494 -30.42 2.80 -4.20
C ASP A 494 -29.98 2.92 -5.67
N ASP A 495 -28.71 3.26 -5.90
CA ASP A 495 -28.11 3.47 -7.24
C ASP A 495 -26.76 2.73 -7.31
N SER A 496 -26.76 1.52 -7.88
CA SER A 496 -25.60 0.62 -7.99
C SER A 496 -24.80 0.81 -9.29
N ASP A 497 -24.30 2.04 -9.52
CA ASP A 497 -23.38 2.34 -10.63
C ASP A 497 -21.91 2.14 -10.22
N VAL A 498 -21.37 0.96 -10.53
CA VAL A 498 -19.95 0.65 -10.37
C VAL A 498 -19.12 1.44 -11.37
N SER A 499 -18.03 2.06 -10.89
CA SER A 499 -17.07 2.77 -11.73
C SER A 499 -15.78 1.95 -11.84
N ASP A 500 -15.37 1.56 -13.06
CA ASP A 500 -14.23 0.67 -13.36
C ASP A 500 -12.86 1.05 -12.72
N ILE A 501 -12.69 2.18 -12.02
CA ILE A 501 -11.48 2.43 -11.21
C ILE A 501 -11.53 1.79 -9.81
N GLY A 502 -12.74 1.54 -9.27
CA GLY A 502 -12.93 1.01 -7.91
C GLY A 502 -12.63 -0.49 -7.78
N ASP A 503 -12.69 -1.21 -8.90
CA ASP A 503 -12.47 -2.65 -9.03
C ASP A 503 -11.10 -3.14 -8.51
N TYR A 504 -10.16 -2.24 -8.20
CA TYR A 504 -8.86 -2.56 -7.62
C TYR A 504 -8.92 -3.12 -6.19
N LEU A 505 -10.09 -3.05 -5.54
CA LEU A 505 -10.40 -3.63 -4.24
C LEU A 505 -11.71 -4.44 -4.29
N SER A 506 -11.93 -5.23 -5.34
CA SER A 506 -13.16 -6.03 -5.51
C SER A 506 -12.90 -7.42 -6.10
N ASP A 507 -13.62 -8.41 -5.57
CA ASP A 507 -13.32 -9.84 -5.72
C ASP A 507 -13.48 -10.33 -7.19
N PRO A 508 -12.57 -11.15 -7.75
CA PRO A 508 -12.65 -11.60 -9.16
C PRO A 508 -13.80 -12.58 -9.50
N LEU A 509 -14.78 -12.80 -8.62
CA LEU A 509 -15.72 -13.92 -8.67
C LEU A 509 -17.18 -13.57 -8.32
N ASP A 510 -17.76 -12.53 -8.93
CA ASP A 510 -19.22 -12.54 -9.15
C ASP A 510 -19.56 -12.94 -10.60
N CYS A 511 -19.96 -14.20 -10.74
CA CYS A 511 -20.55 -14.77 -11.95
C CYS A 511 -21.71 -15.69 -11.57
N SER A 512 -22.75 -15.09 -10.98
CA SER A 512 -24.13 -15.61 -10.81
C SER A 512 -24.40 -17.06 -11.25
N LEU A 513 -24.45 -17.97 -10.28
CA LEU A 513 -25.16 -19.24 -10.40
C LEU A 513 -25.94 -19.50 -9.10
N GLU A 514 -27.27 -19.59 -9.23
CA GLU A 514 -28.17 -19.91 -8.13
C GLU A 514 -27.86 -21.32 -7.58
N CYS A 515 -27.58 -21.44 -6.29
CA CYS A 515 -27.57 -22.74 -5.60
C CYS A 515 -28.10 -22.56 -4.17
N SER A 516 -28.97 -23.49 -3.75
CA SER A 516 -29.85 -23.37 -2.58
C SER A 516 -29.15 -23.48 -1.23
N ASP A 517 -29.74 -22.83 -0.23
CA ASP A 517 -29.32 -22.85 1.18
C ASP A 517 -29.09 -24.27 1.72
N GLN A 518 -27.88 -24.54 2.22
CA GLN A 518 -27.61 -25.62 3.17
C GLN A 518 -26.65 -25.09 4.25
N GLU A 519 -27.15 -25.00 5.47
CA GLU A 519 -26.34 -24.71 6.66
C GLU A 519 -25.52 -25.96 7.00
N GLU A 520 -24.20 -25.94 6.74
CA GLU A 520 -23.25 -26.90 7.30
C GLU A 520 -22.49 -26.23 8.45
N ASP A 521 -22.74 -26.67 9.69
CA ASP A 521 -22.07 -26.21 10.91
C ASP A 521 -20.55 -26.53 10.84
N MET A 522 -19.74 -25.57 10.43
CA MET A 522 -18.28 -25.66 10.49
C MET A 522 -17.80 -25.44 11.93
N ASP A 523 -17.13 -26.44 12.48
CA ASP A 523 -16.58 -26.47 13.85
C ASP A 523 -15.52 -25.36 14.01
N ASP A 524 -15.75 -24.41 14.93
CA ASP A 524 -14.94 -23.20 15.13
C ASP A 524 -13.62 -23.49 15.86
N GLY A 525 -12.80 -24.31 15.23
CA GLY A 525 -11.45 -24.69 15.64
C GLY A 525 -10.44 -23.57 15.41
N ASN A 526 -10.72 -22.39 15.97
CA ASN A 526 -9.99 -21.14 15.74
C ASN A 526 -8.56 -21.17 16.32
N VAL A 527 -7.65 -21.85 15.62
CA VAL A 527 -6.20 -21.75 15.85
C VAL A 527 -5.77 -20.40 15.28
N SER A 528 -5.88 -19.36 16.11
CA SER A 528 -5.39 -18.01 15.79
C SER A 528 -3.90 -18.11 15.41
N GLU A 529 -3.60 -17.84 14.15
CA GLU A 529 -2.21 -17.76 13.68
C GLU A 529 -1.51 -16.58 14.37
N PRO A 530 -0.24 -16.75 14.80
CA PRO A 530 0.44 -15.76 15.62
C PRO A 530 0.62 -14.44 14.86
N GLY A 531 0.28 -13.34 15.53
CA GLY A 531 0.44 -11.99 14.99
C GLY A 531 1.89 -11.51 15.02
N ALA A 532 2.05 -10.19 14.92
CA ALA A 532 3.35 -9.54 15.05
C ALA A 532 3.25 -8.24 15.82
N LEU A 533 4.28 -7.91 16.60
CA LEU A 533 4.44 -6.64 17.27
C LEU A 533 5.31 -5.72 16.41
N ASP A 534 4.70 -4.71 15.79
CA ASP A 534 5.44 -3.59 15.20
C ASP A 534 5.87 -2.60 16.28
N VAL A 535 7.12 -2.18 16.21
CA VAL A 535 7.75 -1.22 17.12
C VAL A 535 8.40 -0.13 16.27
N ILE A 536 7.87 1.10 16.39
CA ILE A 536 8.26 2.23 15.54
C ILE A 536 8.81 3.36 16.41
N ILE A 537 9.91 3.99 15.98
CA ILE A 537 10.38 5.27 16.50
C ILE A 537 10.84 6.18 15.35
N GLN A 538 10.45 7.46 15.44
CA GLN A 538 10.56 8.42 14.33
C GLN A 538 11.50 9.59 14.68
N PHE A 539 12.08 10.20 13.64
CA PHE A 539 13.04 11.29 13.75
C PHE A 539 12.87 12.32 12.62
N HIS A 540 13.02 13.60 12.98
CA HIS A 540 12.86 14.78 12.13
C HIS A 540 11.44 14.99 11.56
N THR A 541 10.40 14.59 12.30
CA THR A 541 9.00 14.70 11.86
C THR A 541 8.43 16.14 11.92
N ILE A 542 9.24 17.13 12.32
CA ILE A 542 8.83 18.54 12.48
C ILE A 542 8.24 19.15 11.19
N ASN A 543 8.73 18.71 10.03
CA ASN A 543 8.28 19.19 8.71
C ASN A 543 7.33 18.19 8.01
N VAL A 544 6.77 17.22 8.75
CA VAL A 544 5.78 16.25 8.27
C VAL A 544 4.37 16.75 8.66
N PRO A 545 3.40 16.80 7.72
CA PRO A 545 2.01 17.15 8.02
C PRO A 545 1.37 16.28 9.12
N GLU A 546 0.46 16.84 9.93
CA GLU A 546 -0.24 16.06 10.97
C GLU A 546 -1.17 14.95 10.40
N GLU A 547 -1.46 15.01 9.09
CA GLU A 547 -2.27 14.05 8.33
C GLU A 547 -1.47 12.91 7.67
N ASP A 548 -0.13 13.05 7.62
CA ASP A 548 0.81 12.04 7.13
C ASP A 548 1.12 11.05 8.28
N THR A 549 0.32 9.99 8.34
CA THR A 549 0.35 8.97 9.38
C THR A 549 0.81 7.61 8.84
N ILE A 550 1.31 6.75 9.74
CA ILE A 550 1.46 5.31 9.48
C ILE A 550 0.20 4.63 10.00
N ASP A 551 -0.64 4.16 9.09
CA ASP A 551 -1.96 3.61 9.35
C ASP A 551 -1.93 2.08 9.34
N TYR A 552 -2.82 1.45 10.11
CA TYR A 552 -3.03 0.01 10.13
C TYR A 552 -4.48 -0.28 9.73
N VAL A 553 -4.67 -1.04 8.65
CA VAL A 553 -5.96 -1.24 7.98
C VAL A 553 -6.19 -2.75 7.82
N ASP A 554 -7.38 -3.27 8.09
CA ASP A 554 -7.77 -4.60 7.60
C ASP A 554 -8.52 -4.43 6.25
N PRO A 555 -8.01 -4.97 5.12
CA PRO A 555 -8.66 -4.83 3.82
C PRO A 555 -10.05 -5.46 3.72
N LYS A 556 -10.47 -6.29 4.69
CA LYS A 556 -11.77 -6.95 4.71
C LYS A 556 -12.86 -6.12 5.41
N GLU A 557 -12.50 -5.13 6.20
CA GLU A 557 -13.46 -4.26 6.89
C GLU A 557 -13.79 -3.03 6.04
N GLN A 558 -15.06 -2.61 6.05
CA GLN A 558 -15.53 -1.46 5.28
C GLN A 558 -15.34 -0.11 6.00
N GLU A 559 -14.79 -0.14 7.21
CA GLU A 559 -14.47 1.07 7.99
C GLU A 559 -12.98 1.43 7.87
N GLY A 560 -12.60 2.63 8.34
CA GLY A 560 -11.26 3.18 8.15
C GLY A 560 -10.17 2.48 8.98
N ALA A 561 -8.94 3.01 8.89
CA ALA A 561 -7.79 2.46 9.59
C ALA A 561 -8.05 2.27 11.10
N LEU A 562 -7.76 1.05 11.59
CA LEU A 562 -7.94 0.62 12.96
C LEU A 562 -7.07 1.44 13.93
N ILE A 563 -5.83 1.76 13.51
CA ILE A 563 -4.84 2.46 14.31
C ILE A 563 -4.11 3.47 13.42
N HIS A 564 -4.06 4.73 13.85
CA HIS A 564 -3.28 5.80 13.24
C HIS A 564 -2.05 6.12 14.10
N VAL A 565 -0.83 5.95 13.56
CA VAL A 565 0.42 6.36 14.23
C VAL A 565 0.86 7.72 13.67
N PRO A 566 0.78 8.81 14.47
CA PRO A 566 1.12 10.16 14.01
C PRO A 566 2.63 10.42 14.07
N ALA A 567 3.14 11.12 13.06
CA ALA A 567 4.56 11.43 12.88
C ALA A 567 5.16 12.25 14.05
N LYS A 568 5.76 11.59 15.05
CA LYS A 568 6.32 12.27 16.25
C LYS A 568 7.71 11.79 16.69
N ASP A 569 8.65 12.74 16.61
CA ASP A 569 9.98 12.67 17.20
C ASP A 569 10.02 12.10 18.63
N ASN A 570 10.96 11.18 18.87
CA ASN A 570 11.22 10.52 20.16
C ASN A 570 10.00 9.82 20.82
N HIS A 571 9.01 9.38 20.03
CA HIS A 571 7.93 8.51 20.51
C HIS A 571 8.18 7.06 20.09
N LEU A 572 8.07 6.13 21.04
CA LEU A 572 8.01 4.70 20.72
C LEU A 572 6.54 4.30 20.57
N CYS A 573 6.20 3.75 19.41
CA CYS A 573 4.87 3.26 19.10
C CYS A 573 4.93 1.74 19.08
N LEU A 574 4.13 1.10 19.92
CA LEU A 574 3.92 -0.35 19.92
C LEU A 574 2.57 -0.59 19.24
N VAL A 575 2.52 -1.50 18.26
CA VAL A 575 1.29 -1.92 17.58
C VAL A 575 1.32 -3.43 17.38
N TYR A 576 0.43 -4.16 18.05
CA TYR A 576 0.18 -5.56 17.75
C TYR A 576 -0.78 -5.65 16.55
N LYS A 577 -0.46 -6.49 15.58
CA LYS A 577 -1.24 -6.69 14.35
C LYS A 577 -1.46 -8.17 14.07
N THR A 578 -2.61 -8.49 13.49
CA THR A 578 -2.92 -9.83 12.96
C THR A 578 -2.40 -9.97 11.53
N LEU A 579 -2.57 -11.15 10.92
CA LEU A 579 -2.19 -11.37 9.52
C LEU A 579 -3.09 -10.66 8.49
N GLY A 580 -4.31 -10.25 8.86
CA GLY A 580 -5.19 -9.43 8.02
C GLY A 580 -4.74 -7.96 7.96
N THR A 581 -4.22 -7.44 9.07
CA THR A 581 -3.90 -6.02 9.22
C THR A 581 -2.65 -5.60 8.43
N CYS A 582 -2.85 -4.79 7.40
CA CYS A 582 -1.81 -4.17 6.60
C CYS A 582 -1.34 -2.84 7.21
N ARG A 583 -0.01 -2.64 7.28
CA ARG A 583 0.61 -1.36 7.68
C ARG A 583 0.88 -0.50 6.43
N VAL A 584 0.27 0.68 6.37
CA VAL A 584 0.29 1.60 5.24
C VAL A 584 0.80 2.97 5.69
N HIS A 585 1.94 3.40 5.16
CA HIS A 585 2.37 4.79 5.21
C HIS A 585 1.93 5.49 3.92
N LYS A 586 1.19 6.61 4.06
CA LYS A 586 0.63 7.41 2.96
C LYS A 586 1.71 7.98 2.02
N TYR A 587 1.27 8.49 0.87
CA TYR A 587 2.13 9.22 -0.05
C TYR A 587 2.60 10.55 0.55
N VAL A 588 3.91 10.67 0.73
CA VAL A 588 4.55 11.91 1.18
C VAL A 588 4.59 12.90 0.00
N ASN A 589 3.89 14.02 0.14
CA ASN A 589 3.72 15.02 -0.91
C ASN A 589 4.89 16.04 -0.98
N HIS A 590 4.91 16.88 -2.02
CA HIS A 590 6.00 17.84 -2.30
C HIS A 590 6.17 18.98 -1.29
N TYR A 591 5.26 19.17 -0.34
CA TYR A 591 5.46 20.11 0.77
C TYR A 591 6.41 19.56 1.85
N CYS A 592 6.66 18.24 1.87
CA CYS A 592 7.71 17.64 2.70
C CYS A 592 9.09 17.86 2.04
N THR A 593 9.76 18.95 2.41
CA THR A 593 11.02 19.41 1.78
C THR A 593 12.29 18.74 2.26
N ASP A 594 12.24 18.07 3.42
CA ASP A 594 13.39 17.48 4.11
C ASP A 594 13.22 15.97 4.31
N TYR A 595 14.30 15.28 4.67
CA TYR A 595 14.24 13.86 5.01
C TYR A 595 13.78 13.64 6.45
N PHE A 596 12.79 12.76 6.64
CA PHE A 596 12.46 12.19 7.94
C PHE A 596 12.75 10.68 7.96
N TYR A 597 12.84 10.11 9.16
CA TYR A 597 13.39 8.77 9.36
C TYR A 597 12.51 7.96 10.30
N ASN A 598 12.29 6.69 9.96
CA ASN A 598 11.53 5.74 10.75
C ASN A 598 12.42 4.53 11.02
N LEU A 599 12.76 4.25 12.29
CA LEU A 599 13.20 2.90 12.65
C LEU A 599 11.94 2.06 12.87
N ILE A 600 11.78 1.00 12.08
CA ILE A 600 10.67 0.06 12.19
C ILE A 600 11.22 -1.33 12.46
N CYS A 601 10.81 -1.91 13.60
CA CYS A 601 11.03 -3.31 13.92
C CYS A 601 9.69 -4.06 13.85
N THR A 602 9.69 -5.30 13.39
CA THR A 602 8.54 -6.21 13.44
C THR A 602 8.98 -7.47 14.15
N TYR A 603 8.45 -7.75 15.34
CA TYR A 603 8.77 -8.91 16.17
C TYR A 603 7.67 -9.99 16.04
N CYS A 604 8.07 -11.26 16.05
CA CYS A 604 7.19 -12.43 16.06
C CYS A 604 7.70 -13.46 17.08
N GLU A 605 6.80 -14.33 17.53
CA GLU A 605 7.05 -15.46 18.45
C GLU A 605 7.69 -16.70 17.78
#